data_AF-A0A3D4PZU1-F1
#
_entry.id   AF-A0A3D4PZU1-F1
#
_cell.length_a   1.000
_cell.length_b   1.000
_cell.length_c   1.000
_cell.angle_alpha   90.00
_cell.angle_beta   90.00
_cell.angle_gamma   90.00
#
_symmetry.space_group_name_H-M   'P 1'
#
loop_
_entity.id
_entity.type
_entity.pdbx_description
1 polymer ?
#
loop_
_entity_poly.entity_id
_entity_poly.type
_entity_poly.pdbx_seq_one_letter_code
_entity_poly.pdbx_strand_id
1 'polypeptide(L)' 'MLIHFASEDERINAGWPEYETALKSAGKKFEAHIYPKTQHGFNNDTTPRFDEAAAALAWKRTVDFFNTHLRG' A
#
# COMPACT_ATOMS: atom_id res chain seq x y z
N MET A 1 -1.65 9.63 -5.03
CA MET A 1 -1.31 8.91 -3.78
C MET A 1 -1.09 7.46 -4.10
N LEU A 2 -0.16 6.79 -3.42
CA LEU A 2 0.09 5.36 -3.55
C LEU A 2 -0.14 4.72 -2.18
N ILE A 3 -0.98 3.69 -2.12
CA ILE A 3 -1.43 3.04 -0.88
C ILE A 3 -1.11 1.54 -0.95
N HIS A 4 -0.53 1.00 0.12
CA HIS A 4 -0.14 -0.41 0.23
C HIS A 4 -0.85 -1.04 1.43
N PHE A 5 -1.62 -2.11 1.19
CA PHE A 5 -2.39 -2.84 2.19
C PHE A 5 -1.92 -4.28 2.31
N ALA A 6 -1.87 -4.79 3.52
CA ALA A 6 -1.70 -6.20 3.76
C ALA A 6 -3.07 -6.91 3.68
N SER A 7 -3.17 -8.07 3.03
CA SER A 7 -4.46 -8.75 2.87
C SER A 7 -5.08 -9.19 4.21
N GLU A 8 -4.25 -9.54 5.19
CA GLU A 8 -4.68 -10.05 6.51
C GLU A 8 -4.77 -8.93 7.57
N ASP A 9 -4.70 -7.66 7.17
CA ASP A 9 -4.85 -6.51 8.08
C ASP A 9 -6.31 -6.04 8.16
N GLU A 10 -7.18 -6.90 8.72
CA GLU A 10 -8.64 -6.68 8.76
C GLU A 10 -9.03 -5.34 9.38
N ARG A 11 -8.31 -4.92 10.43
CA ARG A 11 -8.63 -3.69 11.17
C ARG A 11 -8.41 -2.43 10.34
N ILE A 12 -7.37 -2.43 9.49
CA ILE A 12 -7.11 -1.34 8.54
C ILE A 12 -8.00 -1.46 7.31
N ASN A 13 -8.16 -2.68 6.78
CA ASN A 13 -8.95 -2.95 5.58
C ASN A 13 -10.43 -2.62 5.77
N ALA A 14 -10.97 -2.73 6.99
CA ALA A 14 -12.34 -2.33 7.31
C ALA A 14 -12.64 -0.85 6.99
N GLY A 15 -11.65 0.04 7.09
CA GLY A 15 -11.79 1.46 6.76
C GLY A 15 -11.59 1.80 5.28
N TRP A 16 -11.10 0.85 4.48
CA TRP A 16 -10.77 1.11 3.08
C TRP A 16 -11.97 1.51 2.21
N PRO A 17 -13.15 0.87 2.29
CA PRO A 17 -14.29 1.20 1.41
C PRO A 17 -14.77 2.66 1.55
N GLU A 18 -14.86 3.15 2.79
CA GLU A 18 -15.26 4.53 3.07
C GLU A 18 -14.20 5.52 2.60
N TYR A 19 -12.92 5.20 2.84
CA TYR A 19 -11.83 6.05 2.39
C TYR A 19 -11.72 6.10 0.86
N GLU A 20 -11.84 4.96 0.16
CA GLU A 20 -11.84 4.89 -1.30
C GLU A 20 -12.98 5.74 -1.90
N THR A 21 -14.17 5.66 -1.31
CA THR A 21 -15.33 6.47 -1.71
C THR A 21 -15.02 7.95 -1.55
N ALA A 22 -14.50 8.38 -0.40
CA ALA A 22 -14.15 9.76 -0.15
C ALA A 22 -13.06 10.29 -1.11
N LEU A 23 -12.06 9.46 -1.44
CA LEU A 23 -11.01 9.82 -2.41
C LEU A 23 -11.58 10.02 -3.82
N LYS A 24 -12.47 9.12 -4.26
CA LYS A 24 -13.17 9.22 -5.55
C LYS A 24 -14.05 10.47 -5.60
N SER A 25 -14.87 10.70 -4.58
CA SER A 25 -15.75 11.87 -4.49
C SER A 25 -14.97 13.19 -4.47
N ALA A 26 -13.79 13.20 -3.86
CA ALA A 26 -12.90 14.37 -3.83
C ALA A 26 -12.03 14.53 -5.09
N GLY A 27 -12.22 13.68 -6.12
CA GLY A 27 -11.48 13.74 -7.38
C GLY A 27 -9.97 13.52 -7.22
N LYS A 28 -9.54 12.78 -6.20
CA LYS A 28 -8.10 12.55 -5.93
C LYS A 28 -7.58 11.45 -6.84
N LYS A 29 -6.36 11.65 -7.38
CA LYS A 29 -5.61 10.59 -8.07
C LYS A 29 -4.96 9.68 -7.03
N PHE A 30 -5.31 8.40 -7.03
CA PHE A 30 -4.72 7.41 -6.15
C PHE A 30 -4.61 6.03 -6.80
N GLU A 31 -3.66 5.24 -6.29
CA GLU A 31 -3.49 3.83 -6.57
C GLU A 31 -3.42 3.08 -5.23
N ALA A 32 -4.10 1.95 -5.14
CA ALA A 32 -4.10 1.10 -3.95
C ALA A 32 -3.79 -0.35 -4.33
N HIS A 33 -2.89 -0.98 -3.59
CA HIS A 33 -2.49 -2.37 -3.80
C HIS A 33 -2.69 -3.18 -2.53
N ILE A 34 -3.29 -4.36 -2.66
CA ILE A 34 -3.43 -5.33 -1.57
C ILE A 34 -2.46 -6.49 -1.85
N TYR A 35 -1.59 -6.81 -0.89
CA TYR A 35 -0.59 -7.87 -1.00
C TYR A 35 -1.12 -9.16 -0.36
N PRO A 36 -1.26 -10.26 -1.11
CA PRO A 36 -1.84 -11.50 -0.59
C PRO A 36 -0.93 -12.16 0.45
N LYS A 37 -1.52 -12.81 1.46
CA LYS A 37 -0.84 -13.54 2.54
C LYS A 37 0.13 -12.68 3.37
N THR A 38 -0.14 -11.39 3.47
CA THR A 38 0.68 -10.47 4.26
C THR A 38 -0.11 -9.90 5.42
N GLN A 39 0.60 -9.63 6.51
CA GLN A 39 0.08 -8.98 7.71
C GLN A 39 0.55 -7.53 7.81
N HIS A 40 -0.02 -6.79 8.76
CA HIS A 40 0.44 -5.44 9.08
C HIS A 40 1.95 -5.41 9.35
N GLY A 41 2.64 -4.48 8.69
CA GLY A 41 4.09 -4.35 8.79
C GLY A 41 4.88 -5.37 7.96
N PHE A 42 4.32 -5.91 6.87
CA PHE A 42 5.02 -6.84 5.96
C PHE A 42 6.34 -6.30 5.38
N ASN A 43 6.54 -4.98 5.38
CA ASN A 43 7.77 -4.33 4.93
C ASN A 43 8.82 -4.16 6.05
N ASN A 44 8.54 -4.59 7.28
CA ASN A 44 9.47 -4.48 8.41
C ASN A 44 10.29 -5.77 8.57
N ASP A 45 11.51 -5.73 8.05
CA ASP A 45 12.51 -6.80 8.03
C ASP A 45 13.06 -7.22 9.40
N THR A 46 12.75 -6.46 10.46
CA THR A 46 13.13 -6.81 11.84
C THR A 46 12.09 -7.67 12.56
N THR A 47 11.00 -8.06 11.89
CA THR A 47 9.87 -8.76 12.50
C THR A 47 9.55 -10.08 11.79
N PRO A 48 8.92 -11.06 12.48
CA PRO A 48 8.45 -12.29 11.84
C PRO A 48 7.36 -12.11 10.77
N ARG A 49 6.80 -10.90 10.63
CA ARG A 49 5.77 -10.57 9.65
C ARG A 49 6.35 -10.12 8.31
N PHE A 50 7.67 -9.98 8.21
CA PHE A 50 8.34 -9.58 6.98
C PHE A 50 8.02 -10.55 5.85
N ASP A 51 7.56 -10.00 4.72
CA ASP A 51 7.39 -10.74 3.48
C ASP A 51 8.29 -10.07 2.42
N GLU A 52 9.40 -10.73 2.09
CA GLU A 52 10.43 -10.17 1.20
C GLU A 52 9.88 -9.82 -0.18
N ALA A 53 9.01 -10.66 -0.74
CA ALA A 53 8.46 -10.48 -2.07
C ALA A 53 7.49 -9.29 -2.12
N ALA A 54 6.58 -9.20 -1.16
CA ALA A 54 5.65 -8.09 -1.04
C ALA A 54 6.36 -6.78 -0.70
N ALA A 55 7.35 -6.82 0.20
CA ALA A 55 8.18 -5.67 0.57
C ALA A 55 8.94 -5.13 -0.65
N ALA A 56 9.64 -6.00 -1.39
CA ALA A 56 10.36 -5.61 -2.59
C ALA A 56 9.44 -5.00 -3.66
N LEU A 57 8.26 -5.59 -3.87
CA LEU A 57 7.29 -5.07 -4.83
C LEU A 57 6.69 -3.71 -4.40
N ALA A 58 6.33 -3.57 -3.12
CA ALA A 58 5.83 -2.32 -2.56
C ALA A 58 6.88 -1.21 -2.65
N TRP A 59 8.14 -1.54 -2.35
CA TRP A 59 9.26 -0.61 -2.46
C TRP A 59 9.50 -0.18 -3.90
N LYS A 60 9.53 -1.12 -4.85
CA LYS A 60 9.67 -0.82 -6.27
C LYS A 60 8.60 0.17 -6.75
N ARG A 61 7.32 -0.12 -6.46
CA ARG A 61 6.19 0.78 -6.79
C ARG A 61 6.35 2.16 -6.18
N THR A 62 6.86 2.24 -4.95
CA THR A 62 7.08 3.51 -4.25
C THR A 62 8.18 4.34 -4.91
N VAL A 63 9.31 3.73 -5.25
CA VAL A 63 10.39 4.40 -5.98
C VAL A 63 9.92 4.83 -7.37
N ASP A 64 9.20 3.98 -8.09
CA ASP A 64 8.62 4.31 -9.40
C ASP A 64 7.66 5.49 -9.30
N PHE A 65 6.78 5.51 -8.28
CA PHE A 65 5.86 6.61 -8.02
C PHE A 65 6.62 7.93 -7.77
N PHE A 66 7.70 7.90 -7.00
CA PHE A 66 8.55 9.09 -6.82
C PHE A 66 9.25 9.50 -8.12
N ASN A 67 9.74 8.56 -8.93
CA ASN A 67 10.32 8.88 -10.22
C ASN A 67 9.30 9.56 -11.14
N THR A 68 8.05 9.13 -11.14
CA THR A 68 6.99 9.72 -11.96
C THR A 68 6.57 11.11 -11.49
N HIS A 69 6.62 11.38 -10.19
CA HIS A 69 6.01 12.60 -9.62
C HIS A 69 6.99 13.65 -9.08
N LEU A 70 8.24 13.27 -8.79
CA LEU A 70 9.22 14.15 -8.14
C LEU A 70 10.52 14.32 -8.92
N ARG A 71 10.86 13.41 -9.84
CA ARG A 71 12.01 13.62 -10.73
C ARG A 71 11.57 14.50 -11.91
N GLY A 72 12.05 15.74 -11.91
CA GLY A 72 11.92 16.68 -13.03
C GLY A 72 12.81 16.30 -14.21
#